data_AF-A0AAD4HHL9-F1
#
_entry.id   AF-A0AAD4HHL9-F1
#
_cell.length_a   1.000
_cell.length_b   1.000
_cell.length_c   1.000
_cell.angle_alpha   90.00
_cell.angle_beta   90.00
_cell.angle_gamma   90.00
#
_symmetry.space_group_name_H-M   'P 1'
#
loop_
_entity.id
_entity.type
_entity.pdbx_description
1 polymer ?
#
loop_
_entity_poly.entity_id
_entity_poly.type
_entity_poly.pdbx_seq_one_letter_code
_entity_poly.pdbx_strand_id
1 'polypeptide(L)'
;MPFSTTASSTVALEHQHIQSFPTSPTNPQTFSDVRDSEEAAQSIALRMITNACTVDGVRIGIHYSKEDDSDCFRLVASHISTCLPLSPYLFIIATTSVSPTIAGSGACVSDALVICGSDEDDMQRAVLLASSKFPGRVDAVNNKGTLIAQAASIRQIGSSTYHEAALWDILFNSVHTHNPHSPPPGSRSIDQILSDARAKLERMTPQQAYDALHDPTYPVPVFLVDIRPAAERDREGEIHGSLIVERNVLEWRFDPRCEVRLTIADRYDSKIILFCREGYTSSLAAASLHELGLLNATDIVGGYDAWIAAGLPCQ
;
A
#
# COMPACT_ATOMS: atom_id res chain seq x y z
N MET A 1 -31.19 -55.10 21.21
CA MET A 1 -32.58 -55.58 21.41
C MET A 1 -33.46 -54.35 21.63
N PRO A 2 -34.67 -54.33 21.05
CA PRO A 2 -35.17 -53.25 20.19
C PRO A 2 -36.16 -52.34 20.93
N PHE A 3 -36.58 -51.23 20.30
CA PHE A 3 -37.94 -51.05 19.79
C PHE A 3 -38.18 -49.58 19.42
N SER A 4 -38.53 -49.39 18.14
CA SER A 4 -39.30 -48.29 17.57
C SER A 4 -40.55 -47.98 18.39
N THR A 5 -41.15 -46.80 18.25
CA THR A 5 -42.50 -46.63 17.66
C THR A 5 -42.79 -45.15 17.37
N THR A 6 -43.38 -44.94 16.20
CA THR A 6 -43.97 -43.76 15.57
C THR A 6 -45.23 -43.21 16.27
N ALA A 7 -45.53 -41.91 16.04
CA ALA A 7 -46.75 -41.40 15.37
C ALA A 7 -47.46 -40.19 16.03
N SER A 8 -47.82 -39.26 15.14
CA SER A 8 -49.05 -38.44 15.07
C SER A 8 -49.29 -37.25 16.01
N SER A 9 -49.02 -36.07 15.44
CA SER A 9 -49.95 -34.94 15.17
C SER A 9 -51.14 -34.69 16.09
N THR A 10 -51.28 -33.46 16.60
CA THR A 10 -52.47 -32.58 16.40
C THR A 10 -52.11 -31.12 16.71
N VAL A 11 -52.64 -30.23 15.88
CA VAL A 11 -52.51 -28.77 15.84
C VAL A 11 -53.28 -28.10 16.98
N ALA A 12 -52.71 -27.07 17.61
CA ALA A 12 -53.47 -26.04 18.31
C ALA A 12 -52.80 -24.67 18.05
N LEU A 13 -53.60 -23.74 17.51
CA LEU A 13 -53.24 -22.37 17.21
C LEU A 13 -53.05 -21.54 18.49
N GLU A 14 -52.03 -20.69 18.51
CA GLU A 14 -52.04 -19.48 19.35
C GLU A 14 -51.45 -18.31 18.55
N HIS A 15 -52.29 -17.29 18.36
CA HIS A 15 -51.93 -16.01 17.78
C HIS A 15 -51.12 -15.21 18.80
N GLN A 16 -50.06 -14.50 18.38
CA GLN A 16 -49.89 -13.05 18.65
C GLN A 16 -48.61 -12.44 18.06
N HIS A 17 -48.81 -11.25 17.48
CA HIS A 17 -47.90 -10.10 17.41
C HIS A 17 -46.61 -10.19 16.57
N ILE A 18 -46.74 -9.89 15.27
CA ILE A 18 -45.64 -9.34 14.47
C ILE A 18 -45.56 -7.84 14.77
N GLN A 19 -44.50 -7.41 15.45
CA GLN A 19 -44.15 -5.99 15.60
C GLN A 19 -43.75 -5.43 14.23
N SER A 20 -44.48 -4.42 13.77
CA SER A 20 -44.16 -3.61 12.59
C SER A 20 -42.95 -2.72 12.87
N PHE A 21 -41.87 -2.91 12.12
CA PHE A 21 -40.76 -1.96 12.06
C PHE A 21 -41.19 -0.72 11.24
N PRO A 22 -40.81 0.50 11.65
CA PRO A 22 -41.10 1.71 10.87
C PRO A 22 -40.21 1.72 9.62
N THR A 23 -40.83 1.56 8.46
CA THR A 23 -40.23 1.83 7.16
C THR A 23 -39.97 3.32 7.02
N SER A 24 -38.70 3.73 7.04
CA SER A 24 -38.31 5.04 6.50
C SER A 24 -38.79 5.14 5.06
N PRO A 25 -39.32 6.28 4.59
CA PRO A 25 -39.79 6.40 3.22
C PRO A 25 -38.57 6.42 2.29
N THR A 26 -38.30 5.30 1.63
CA THR A 26 -37.54 5.30 0.37
C THR A 26 -38.39 6.05 -0.65
N ASN A 27 -38.00 7.28 -0.93
CA ASN A 27 -38.59 8.08 -2.00
C ASN A 27 -38.39 7.31 -3.32
N PRO A 28 -39.44 6.90 -4.04
CA PRO A 28 -39.26 6.25 -5.33
C PRO A 28 -38.68 7.27 -6.30
N GLN A 29 -37.42 7.09 -6.73
CA GLN A 29 -36.83 7.88 -7.81
C GLN A 29 -37.77 7.78 -9.02
N THR A 30 -38.26 8.92 -9.49
CA THR A 30 -39.23 8.98 -10.57
C THR A 30 -38.55 8.68 -11.91
N PHE A 31 -39.25 8.03 -12.87
CA PHE A 31 -38.71 7.75 -14.22
C PHE A 31 -38.21 9.01 -14.96
N SER A 32 -38.72 10.19 -14.60
CA SER A 32 -38.22 11.49 -15.08
C SER A 32 -36.82 11.79 -14.54
N ASP A 33 -36.57 11.60 -13.25
CA ASP A 33 -35.30 11.94 -12.59
C ASP A 33 -34.14 11.10 -13.14
N VAL A 34 -34.41 9.84 -13.48
CA VAL A 34 -33.42 8.93 -14.09
C VAL A 34 -33.08 9.36 -15.52
N ARG A 35 -34.07 9.79 -16.31
CA ARG A 35 -33.83 10.30 -17.68
C ARG A 35 -33.07 11.62 -17.66
N ASP A 36 -33.41 12.50 -16.73
CA ASP A 36 -32.75 13.80 -16.56
C ASP A 36 -31.28 13.60 -16.12
N SER A 37 -31.00 12.61 -15.28
CA SER A 37 -29.64 12.23 -14.86
C SER A 37 -28.80 11.65 -16.02
N GLU A 38 -29.39 10.78 -16.85
CA GLU A 38 -28.72 10.20 -18.01
C GLU A 38 -28.37 11.26 -19.06
N GLU A 39 -29.30 12.17 -19.39
CA GLU A 39 -29.05 13.26 -20.34
C GLU A 39 -27.95 14.22 -19.82
N ALA A 40 -27.95 14.51 -18.52
CA ALA A 40 -26.90 15.30 -17.88
C ALA A 40 -25.53 14.61 -17.97
N ALA A 41 -25.46 13.31 -17.63
CA ALA A 41 -24.24 12.52 -17.69
C ALA A 41 -23.67 12.45 -19.11
N GLN A 42 -24.53 12.22 -20.11
CA GLN A 42 -24.14 12.21 -21.52
C GLN A 42 -23.59 13.58 -21.96
N SER A 43 -24.25 14.68 -21.56
CA SER A 43 -23.79 16.04 -21.86
C SER A 43 -22.42 16.36 -21.24
N ILE A 44 -22.19 15.94 -20.00
CA ILE A 44 -20.91 16.11 -19.30
C ILE A 44 -19.82 15.31 -20.01
N ALA A 45 -20.07 14.03 -20.30
CA ALA A 45 -19.12 13.17 -21.00
C ALA A 45 -18.68 13.78 -22.35
N LEU A 46 -19.63 14.24 -23.17
CA LEU A 46 -19.32 14.87 -24.46
C LEU A 46 -18.50 16.15 -24.31
N ARG A 47 -18.78 16.98 -23.30
CA ARG A 47 -17.97 18.19 -23.02
C ARG A 47 -16.55 17.84 -22.59
N MET A 48 -16.39 16.85 -21.72
CA MET A 48 -15.08 16.37 -21.28
C MET A 48 -14.25 15.86 -22.45
N ILE A 49 -14.84 15.05 -23.32
CA ILE A 49 -14.19 14.55 -24.53
C ILE A 49 -13.80 15.70 -25.46
N THR A 50 -14.71 16.66 -25.67
CA THR A 50 -14.49 17.77 -26.60
C THR A 50 -13.38 18.70 -26.13
N ASN A 51 -13.27 18.94 -24.83
CA ASN A 51 -12.28 19.82 -24.22
C ASN A 51 -10.98 19.10 -23.79
N ALA A 52 -10.90 17.78 -24.01
CA ALA A 52 -9.72 16.99 -23.67
C ALA A 52 -8.50 17.43 -24.47
N CYS A 53 -7.34 17.44 -23.84
CA CYS A 53 -6.06 17.50 -24.55
C CYS A 53 -5.49 16.08 -24.70
N THR A 54 -4.52 15.91 -25.60
CA THR A 54 -3.86 14.61 -25.83
C THR A 54 -2.39 14.70 -25.44
N VAL A 55 -1.94 13.72 -24.67
CA VAL A 55 -0.56 13.59 -24.16
C VAL A 55 -0.10 12.15 -24.40
N ASP A 56 1.02 11.96 -25.10
CA ASP A 56 1.55 10.63 -25.46
C ASP A 56 0.50 9.68 -26.09
N GLY A 57 -0.47 10.26 -26.81
CA GLY A 57 -1.58 9.51 -27.43
C GLY A 57 -2.80 9.29 -26.53
N VAL A 58 -2.72 9.58 -25.22
CA VAL A 58 -3.81 9.45 -24.25
C VAL A 58 -4.59 10.76 -24.12
N ARG A 59 -5.93 10.69 -24.19
CA ARG A 59 -6.80 11.85 -23.99
C ARG A 59 -7.00 12.11 -22.51
N ILE A 60 -6.70 13.31 -22.04
CA ILE A 60 -6.85 13.69 -20.63
C ILE A 60 -7.70 14.93 -20.44
N GLY A 61 -8.36 15.01 -19.28
CA GLY A 61 -9.15 16.18 -18.93
C GLY A 61 -9.77 16.12 -17.53
N ILE A 62 -10.21 17.28 -17.05
CA ILE A 62 -10.82 17.45 -15.73
C ILE A 62 -12.21 18.06 -15.89
N HIS A 63 -13.17 17.55 -15.13
CA HIS A 63 -14.48 18.17 -14.94
C HIS A 63 -14.68 18.54 -13.48
N TYR A 64 -15.17 19.75 -13.23
CA TYR A 64 -15.56 20.20 -11.91
C TYR A 64 -17.08 20.24 -11.80
N SER A 65 -17.64 19.52 -10.83
CA SER A 65 -19.06 19.58 -10.47
C SER A 65 -19.24 20.34 -9.15
N LYS A 66 -20.37 21.04 -9.01
CA LYS A 66 -20.81 21.62 -7.73
C LYS A 66 -21.72 20.69 -6.93
N GLU A 67 -22.30 19.71 -7.60
CA GLU A 67 -23.20 18.72 -7.03
C GLU A 67 -22.39 17.45 -6.76
N ASP A 68 -22.58 16.85 -5.59
CA ASP A 68 -22.01 15.55 -5.26
C ASP A 68 -23.01 14.45 -5.62
N ASP A 69 -23.01 14.08 -6.90
CA ASP A 69 -23.81 12.97 -7.42
C ASP A 69 -22.88 11.87 -7.92
N SER A 70 -22.47 11.00 -6.99
CA SER A 70 -21.57 9.89 -7.27
C SER A 70 -22.15 8.86 -8.27
N ASP A 71 -23.48 8.77 -8.39
CA ASP A 71 -24.14 7.89 -9.35
C ASP A 71 -24.09 8.50 -10.76
N CYS A 72 -24.36 9.79 -10.89
CA CYS A 72 -24.19 10.52 -12.15
C CYS A 72 -22.74 10.43 -12.67
N PHE A 73 -21.72 10.55 -11.81
CA PHE A 73 -20.32 10.43 -12.26
C PHE A 73 -19.95 9.05 -12.79
N ARG A 74 -20.58 7.98 -12.27
CA ARG A 74 -20.42 6.63 -12.82
C ARG A 74 -21.03 6.52 -14.22
N LEU A 75 -22.19 7.17 -14.45
CA LEU A 75 -22.81 7.25 -15.78
C LEU A 75 -21.94 8.06 -16.76
N VAL A 76 -21.34 9.17 -16.31
CA VAL A 76 -20.38 9.96 -17.11
C VAL A 76 -19.22 9.08 -17.57
N ALA A 77 -18.60 8.32 -16.66
CA ALA A 77 -17.50 7.41 -17.00
C ALA A 77 -17.94 6.33 -18.03
N SER A 78 -19.14 5.78 -17.88
CA SER A 78 -19.72 4.81 -18.83
C SER A 78 -19.90 5.41 -20.24
N HIS A 79 -20.42 6.64 -20.33
CA HIS A 79 -20.57 7.32 -21.61
C HIS A 79 -19.21 7.65 -22.25
N ILE A 80 -18.22 8.09 -21.47
CA ILE A 80 -16.85 8.31 -21.98
C ILE A 80 -16.29 7.04 -22.60
N SER A 81 -16.40 5.90 -21.89
CA SER A 81 -15.95 4.60 -22.39
C SER A 81 -16.67 4.18 -23.67
N THR A 82 -17.96 4.49 -23.79
CA THR A 82 -18.76 4.17 -24.98
C THR A 82 -18.37 5.04 -26.19
N CYS A 83 -18.03 6.30 -25.95
CA CYS A 83 -17.61 7.24 -27.00
C CYS A 83 -16.16 7.05 -27.45
N LEU A 84 -15.29 6.48 -26.62
CA LEU A 84 -13.86 6.29 -26.88
C LEU A 84 -13.41 4.81 -26.83
N PRO A 85 -14.02 3.89 -27.59
CA PRO A 85 -13.75 2.45 -27.46
C PRO A 85 -12.34 2.02 -27.89
N LEU A 86 -11.68 2.83 -28.73
CA LEU A 86 -10.36 2.52 -29.32
C LEU A 86 -9.33 3.63 -29.06
N SER A 87 -9.68 4.66 -28.29
CA SER A 87 -8.79 5.78 -28.00
C SER A 87 -8.44 5.74 -26.52
N PRO A 88 -7.16 5.70 -26.14
CA PRO A 88 -6.80 5.68 -24.74
C PRO A 88 -7.17 7.02 -24.09
N TYR A 89 -7.65 6.97 -22.85
CA TYR A 89 -8.08 8.14 -22.10
C TYR A 89 -7.88 7.98 -20.60
N LEU A 90 -7.76 9.11 -19.91
CA LEU A 90 -7.75 9.23 -18.45
C LEU A 90 -8.37 10.58 -18.05
N PHE A 91 -9.48 10.56 -17.34
CA PHE A 91 -10.20 11.75 -16.90
C PHE A 91 -10.38 11.78 -15.39
N ILE A 92 -10.48 13.00 -14.87
CA ILE A 92 -10.84 13.28 -13.48
C ILE A 92 -12.17 14.03 -13.44
N ILE A 93 -13.08 13.60 -12.58
CA ILE A 93 -14.28 14.34 -12.19
C ILE A 93 -14.13 14.69 -10.71
N ALA A 94 -14.06 15.98 -10.39
CA ALA A 94 -13.89 16.48 -9.03
C ALA A 94 -15.14 17.26 -8.60
N THR A 95 -15.65 17.01 -7.40
CA THR A 95 -16.66 17.88 -6.80
C THR A 95 -15.99 19.05 -6.07
N THR A 96 -16.69 20.18 -6.05
CA THR A 96 -16.26 21.39 -5.36
C THR A 96 -17.34 21.79 -4.38
N SER A 97 -17.27 21.31 -3.14
CA SER A 97 -18.11 21.83 -2.08
C SER A 97 -17.63 23.23 -1.67
N VAL A 98 -18.53 24.19 -1.63
CA VAL A 98 -18.27 25.50 -1.02
C VAL A 98 -18.40 25.31 0.50
N SER A 99 -17.35 25.64 1.26
CA SER A 99 -17.42 25.64 2.73
C SER A 99 -18.69 26.34 3.22
N PRO A 100 -19.54 25.70 4.04
CA PRO A 100 -20.66 26.41 4.65
C PRO A 100 -20.09 27.44 5.60
N THR A 101 -20.33 28.71 5.26
CA THR A 101 -20.03 29.83 6.14
C THR A 101 -20.99 29.71 7.33
N ILE A 102 -20.45 29.31 8.48
CA ILE A 102 -21.06 29.38 9.82
C ILE A 102 -22.31 28.50 10.03
N ALA A 103 -22.15 27.33 10.66
CA ALA A 103 -22.94 26.88 11.82
C ALA A 103 -22.57 25.44 12.27
N GLY A 104 -21.93 25.32 13.44
CA GLY A 104 -22.33 24.38 14.50
C GLY A 104 -22.30 22.86 14.33
N SER A 105 -22.08 22.26 13.15
CA SER A 105 -21.96 20.80 13.03
C SER A 105 -20.66 20.39 12.35
N GLY A 106 -19.80 19.67 13.07
CA GLY A 106 -18.50 19.16 12.60
C GLY A 106 -18.57 18.04 11.56
N ALA A 107 -19.54 18.08 10.64
CA ALA A 107 -19.60 17.18 9.49
C ALA A 107 -18.61 17.68 8.43
N CYS A 108 -17.50 16.96 8.28
CA CYS A 108 -16.55 17.22 7.20
C CYS A 108 -17.24 16.85 5.87
N VAL A 109 -17.51 17.84 5.02
CA VAL A 109 -17.99 17.58 3.66
C VAL A 109 -16.80 17.08 2.85
N SER A 110 -16.84 15.82 2.44
CA SER A 110 -15.81 15.22 1.60
C SER A 110 -16.13 15.52 0.14
N ASP A 111 -15.16 15.99 -0.64
CA ASP A 111 -15.34 16.10 -2.08
C ASP A 111 -15.10 14.72 -2.72
N ALA A 112 -15.87 14.37 -3.75
CA ALA A 112 -15.65 13.18 -4.54
C ALA A 112 -14.63 13.49 -5.65
N LEU A 113 -13.65 12.60 -5.80
CA LEU A 113 -12.73 12.53 -6.93
C LEU A 113 -12.95 11.20 -7.65
N VAL A 114 -13.53 11.24 -8.84
CA VAL A 114 -13.69 10.06 -9.70
C VAL A 114 -12.62 10.09 -10.78
N ILE A 115 -11.82 9.04 -10.85
CA ILE A 115 -10.81 8.83 -11.88
C ILE A 115 -11.34 7.73 -12.81
N CYS A 116 -11.47 8.04 -14.09
CA CYS A 116 -11.92 7.07 -15.10
C CYS A 116 -10.96 7.02 -16.28
N GLY A 117 -10.60 5.82 -16.70
CA GLY A 117 -9.60 5.62 -17.74
C GLY A 117 -9.80 4.31 -18.52
N SER A 118 -9.08 4.20 -19.63
CA SER A 118 -9.09 3.02 -20.50
C SER A 118 -7.98 2.00 -20.19
N ASP A 119 -6.94 2.43 -19.47
CA ASP A 119 -5.77 1.62 -19.12
C ASP A 119 -5.66 1.51 -17.58
N GLU A 120 -5.47 0.29 -17.09
CA GLU A 120 -5.48 0.03 -15.65
C GLU A 120 -4.24 0.61 -14.96
N ASP A 121 -3.07 0.59 -15.60
CA ASP A 121 -1.83 1.09 -15.01
C ASP A 121 -1.89 2.62 -14.88
N ASP A 122 -2.37 3.33 -15.90
CA ASP A 122 -2.57 4.78 -15.85
C ASP A 122 -3.53 5.19 -14.73
N MET A 123 -4.63 4.44 -14.55
CA MET A 123 -5.58 4.66 -13.46
C MET A 123 -4.95 4.41 -12.08
N GLN A 124 -4.21 3.32 -11.91
CA GLN A 124 -3.53 3.01 -10.65
C GLN A 124 -2.47 4.07 -10.30
N ARG A 125 -1.70 4.54 -11.29
CA ARG A 125 -0.76 5.66 -11.13
C ARG A 125 -1.48 6.93 -10.68
N ALA A 126 -2.59 7.27 -11.34
CA ALA A 126 -3.36 8.46 -11.01
C ALA A 126 -3.90 8.44 -9.58
N VAL A 127 -4.38 7.29 -9.11
CA VAL A 127 -4.88 7.11 -7.73
C VAL A 127 -3.76 7.24 -6.71
N LEU A 128 -2.58 6.66 -6.99
CA LEU A 128 -1.42 6.78 -6.10
C LEU A 128 -0.89 8.21 -6.05
N LEU A 129 -0.81 8.89 -7.19
CA LEU A 129 -0.42 10.29 -7.29
C LEU A 129 -1.42 11.19 -6.57
N ALA A 130 -2.73 10.98 -6.75
CA ALA A 130 -3.76 11.70 -6.03
C ALA A 130 -3.60 11.53 -4.51
N SER A 131 -3.40 10.29 -4.05
CA SER A 131 -3.18 10.01 -2.62
C SER A 131 -1.95 10.73 -2.06
N SER A 132 -0.89 10.83 -2.87
CA SER A 132 0.36 11.49 -2.49
C SER A 132 0.30 13.02 -2.54
N LYS A 133 -0.50 13.59 -3.44
CA LYS A 133 -0.69 15.06 -3.57
C LYS A 133 -1.62 15.63 -2.51
N PHE A 134 -2.46 14.79 -1.90
CA PHE A 134 -3.43 15.21 -0.87
C PHE A 134 -3.23 14.47 0.46
N PRO A 135 -2.04 14.57 1.09
CA PRO A 135 -1.76 13.86 2.34
C PRO A 135 -2.74 14.25 3.45
N GLY A 136 -3.30 13.26 4.15
CA GLY A 136 -4.25 13.46 5.23
C GLY A 136 -5.65 13.92 4.80
N ARG A 137 -5.94 13.98 3.49
CA ARG A 137 -7.25 14.38 2.96
C ARG A 137 -7.99 13.29 2.21
N VAL A 138 -7.38 12.13 1.99
CA VAL A 138 -8.06 10.97 1.39
C VAL A 138 -8.84 10.23 2.46
N ASP A 139 -10.17 10.25 2.35
CA ASP A 139 -11.08 9.60 3.30
C ASP A 139 -11.26 8.12 2.97
N ALA A 140 -11.34 7.79 1.68
CA ALA A 140 -11.44 6.43 1.19
C ALA A 140 -11.00 6.35 -0.28
N VAL A 141 -10.39 5.23 -0.67
CA VAL A 141 -10.19 4.85 -2.07
C VAL A 141 -11.02 3.59 -2.30
N ASN A 142 -12.04 3.68 -3.15
CA ASN A 142 -12.92 2.56 -3.43
C ASN A 142 -12.56 1.95 -4.80
N ASN A 143 -11.80 0.86 -4.75
CA ASN A 143 -11.43 0.07 -5.92
C ASN A 143 -12.51 -0.94 -6.34
N LYS A 144 -13.71 -0.89 -5.74
CA LYS A 144 -14.84 -1.78 -6.10
C LYS A 144 -15.72 -1.23 -7.23
N GLY A 145 -15.31 -0.14 -7.90
CA GLY A 145 -15.98 0.35 -9.11
C GLY A 145 -15.80 -0.59 -10.30
N THR A 146 -16.57 -0.38 -11.37
CA THR A 146 -16.37 -1.05 -12.66
C THR A 146 -14.93 -0.85 -13.16
N LEU A 147 -14.42 -1.74 -14.03
CA LEU A 147 -13.06 -1.66 -14.63
C LEU A 147 -12.70 -0.29 -15.26
N ILE A 148 -13.68 0.59 -15.47
CA ILE A 148 -13.55 1.89 -16.14
C ILE A 148 -13.53 3.10 -15.17
N ALA A 149 -13.79 2.92 -13.88
CA ALA A 149 -13.83 4.05 -12.92
C ALA A 149 -13.46 3.65 -11.48
N GLN A 150 -12.53 4.40 -10.88
CA GLN A 150 -12.17 4.32 -9.47
C GLN A 150 -12.56 5.63 -8.77
N ALA A 151 -13.25 5.51 -7.64
CA ALA A 151 -13.70 6.67 -6.87
C ALA A 151 -12.85 6.79 -5.60
N ALA A 152 -12.28 7.98 -5.38
CA ALA A 152 -11.67 8.38 -4.13
C ALA A 152 -12.50 9.51 -3.52
N SER A 153 -12.57 9.55 -2.20
CA SER A 153 -13.13 10.68 -1.47
C SER A 153 -11.97 11.50 -0.93
N ILE A 154 -11.85 12.77 -1.34
CA ILE A 154 -10.77 13.67 -0.94
C ILE A 154 -11.38 14.97 -0.41
N ARG A 155 -10.97 15.43 0.76
CA ARG A 155 -11.48 16.67 1.36
C ARG A 155 -10.94 17.91 0.65
N GLN A 156 -11.81 18.90 0.42
CA GLN A 156 -11.48 20.27 0.01
C GLN A 156 -10.71 20.37 -1.32
N ILE A 157 -11.15 19.72 -2.38
CA ILE A 157 -10.53 19.78 -3.73
C ILE A 157 -10.82 21.14 -4.40
N GLY A 158 -11.96 21.78 -4.10
CA GLY A 158 -12.42 22.97 -4.84
C GLY A 158 -11.90 24.34 -4.38
N SER A 159 -11.10 24.42 -3.30
CA SER A 159 -10.90 25.70 -2.60
C SER A 159 -9.63 26.48 -2.96
N SER A 160 -8.80 26.04 -3.92
CA SER A 160 -7.54 26.74 -4.25
C SER A 160 -7.03 26.50 -5.68
N THR A 161 -6.26 27.45 -6.21
CA THR A 161 -5.53 27.32 -7.49
C THR A 161 -4.48 26.20 -7.49
N TYR A 162 -4.00 25.82 -6.30
CA TYR A 162 -3.10 24.69 -6.11
C TYR A 162 -3.78 23.35 -6.43
N HIS A 163 -5.06 23.18 -6.11
CA HIS A 163 -5.75 21.91 -6.34
C HIS A 163 -5.95 21.62 -7.83
N GLU A 164 -6.29 22.63 -8.63
CA GLU A 164 -6.38 22.47 -10.08
C GLU A 164 -5.03 22.11 -10.71
N ALA A 165 -3.95 22.80 -10.31
CA ALA A 165 -2.61 22.46 -10.76
C ALA A 165 -2.21 21.03 -10.35
N ALA A 166 -2.59 20.60 -9.15
CA ALA A 166 -2.32 19.25 -8.66
C ALA A 166 -3.09 18.18 -9.45
N LEU A 167 -4.35 18.41 -9.79
CA LEU A 167 -5.15 17.47 -10.60
C LEU A 167 -4.59 17.34 -12.02
N TRP A 168 -4.16 18.45 -12.63
CA TRP A 168 -3.48 18.39 -13.93
C TRP A 168 -2.14 17.66 -13.83
N ASP A 169 -1.34 17.93 -12.80
CA ASP A 169 -0.07 17.23 -12.57
C ASP A 169 -0.28 15.71 -12.39
N ILE A 170 -1.35 15.30 -11.71
CA ILE A 170 -1.74 13.88 -11.60
C ILE A 170 -1.99 13.29 -12.99
N LEU A 171 -2.84 13.91 -13.81
CA LEU A 171 -3.13 13.41 -15.16
C LEU A 171 -1.87 13.33 -16.03
N PHE A 172 -1.08 14.41 -16.09
CA PHE A 172 0.12 14.45 -16.92
C PHE A 172 1.13 13.37 -16.53
N ASN A 173 1.41 13.19 -15.23
CA ASN A 173 2.39 12.20 -14.76
C ASN A 173 1.86 10.76 -14.75
N SER A 174 0.54 10.57 -14.87
CA SER A 174 -0.05 9.23 -14.98
C SER A 174 0.11 8.65 -16.37
N VAL A 175 -0.02 9.50 -17.40
CA VAL A 175 -0.01 9.09 -18.81
C VAL A 175 1.32 9.35 -19.53
N HIS A 176 2.22 10.17 -18.96
CA HIS A 176 3.52 10.41 -19.56
C HIS A 176 4.36 9.13 -19.58
N THR A 177 4.64 8.65 -20.78
CA THR A 177 5.44 7.45 -21.02
C THR A 177 6.88 7.84 -21.35
N HIS A 178 7.58 8.45 -20.40
CA HIS A 178 9.05 8.55 -20.48
C HIS A 178 9.68 7.16 -20.31
N ASN A 179 9.56 6.25 -21.29
CA ASN A 179 9.98 4.83 -21.26
C ASN A 179 10.61 4.38 -19.91
N PRO A 180 9.82 4.32 -18.82
CA PRO A 180 10.36 4.37 -17.46
C PRO A 180 10.85 2.98 -17.01
N HIS A 181 10.69 1.99 -17.89
CA HIS A 181 11.02 0.60 -17.66
C HIS A 181 12.46 0.24 -18.07
N SER A 182 13.18 1.17 -18.71
CA SER A 182 14.61 0.99 -18.96
C SER A 182 15.40 1.56 -17.78
N PRO A 183 16.23 0.75 -17.10
CA PRO A 183 17.01 1.24 -15.97
C PRO A 183 17.98 2.34 -16.44
N PRO A 184 18.14 3.45 -15.68
CA PRO A 184 19.08 4.50 -16.04
C PRO A 184 20.48 3.95 -16.30
N PRO A 185 21.24 4.46 -17.29
CA PRO A 185 22.60 4.02 -17.53
C PRO A 185 23.47 4.07 -16.26
N GLY A 186 24.15 2.97 -15.95
CA GLY A 186 24.97 2.83 -14.74
C GLY A 186 24.23 2.49 -13.45
N SER A 187 22.89 2.41 -13.46
CA SER A 187 22.13 1.85 -12.34
C SER A 187 22.36 0.34 -12.22
N ARG A 188 22.19 -0.19 -11.00
CA ARG A 188 22.34 -1.62 -10.68
C ARG A 188 21.04 -2.15 -10.11
N SER A 189 20.70 -3.39 -10.43
CA SER A 189 19.56 -4.08 -9.81
C SER A 189 19.86 -4.45 -8.36
N ILE A 190 18.81 -4.71 -7.57
CA ILE A 190 18.98 -5.23 -6.21
C ILE A 190 19.74 -6.56 -6.18
N ASP A 191 19.56 -7.41 -7.19
CA ASP A 191 20.30 -8.68 -7.31
C ASP A 191 21.80 -8.46 -7.49
N GLN A 192 22.19 -7.49 -8.33
CA GLN A 192 23.59 -7.12 -8.51
C GLN A 192 24.19 -6.55 -7.20
N ILE A 193 23.48 -5.63 -6.56
CA ILE A 193 23.91 -5.03 -5.29
C ILE A 193 24.07 -6.09 -4.20
N LEU A 194 23.12 -7.01 -4.10
CA LEU A 194 23.15 -8.11 -3.14
C LEU A 194 24.27 -9.10 -3.44
N SER A 195 24.49 -9.45 -4.71
CA SER A 195 25.59 -10.31 -5.13
C SER A 195 26.94 -9.69 -4.76
N ASP A 196 27.14 -8.41 -5.07
CA ASP A 196 28.35 -7.66 -4.72
C ASP A 196 28.58 -7.60 -3.21
N ALA A 197 27.51 -7.43 -2.42
CA ALA A 197 27.59 -7.46 -0.96
C ALA A 197 28.05 -8.84 -0.47
N ARG A 198 27.39 -9.91 -0.93
CA ARG A 198 27.71 -11.30 -0.54
C ARG A 198 29.12 -11.71 -0.93
N ALA A 199 29.66 -11.20 -2.03
CA ALA A 199 31.03 -11.46 -2.46
C ALA A 199 32.10 -10.96 -1.47
N LYS A 200 31.75 -10.03 -0.58
CA LYS A 200 32.64 -9.50 0.47
C LYS A 200 32.54 -10.29 1.79
N LEU A 201 31.61 -11.24 1.90
CA LEU A 201 31.25 -11.88 3.16
C LEU A 201 31.60 -13.37 3.15
N GLU A 202 32.18 -13.82 4.26
CA GLU A 202 32.23 -15.25 4.60
C GLU A 202 30.91 -15.63 5.29
N ARG A 203 29.88 -15.85 4.48
CA ARG A 203 28.52 -16.17 4.96
C ARG A 203 28.50 -17.52 5.68
N MET A 204 27.68 -17.62 6.72
CA MET A 204 27.61 -18.82 7.57
C MET A 204 26.30 -19.56 7.36
N THR A 205 26.34 -20.89 7.36
CA THR A 205 25.12 -21.69 7.54
C THR A 205 24.57 -21.51 8.96
N PRO A 206 23.29 -21.82 9.22
CA PRO A 206 22.76 -21.79 10.58
C PRO A 206 23.58 -22.62 11.57
N GLN A 207 23.99 -23.84 11.18
CA GLN A 207 24.82 -24.70 12.03
C GLN A 207 26.19 -24.08 12.32
N GLN A 208 26.87 -23.51 11.32
CA GLN A 208 28.15 -22.84 11.53
C GLN A 208 28.03 -21.64 12.48
N ALA A 209 26.95 -20.85 12.34
CA ALA A 209 26.68 -19.74 13.24
C ALA A 209 26.43 -20.23 14.67
N TYR A 210 25.63 -21.30 14.83
CA TYR A 210 25.40 -21.94 16.13
C TYR A 210 26.70 -22.47 16.75
N ASP A 211 27.52 -23.17 15.98
CA ASP A 211 28.80 -23.71 16.45
C ASP A 211 29.75 -22.59 16.89
N ALA A 212 29.85 -21.50 16.12
CA ALA A 212 30.68 -20.35 16.47
C ALA A 212 30.24 -19.64 17.75
N LEU A 213 28.92 -19.61 18.04
CA LEU A 213 28.40 -19.08 19.30
C LEU A 213 28.74 -19.96 20.51
N HIS A 214 28.96 -21.26 20.29
CA HIS A 214 29.22 -22.24 21.35
C HIS A 214 30.71 -22.60 21.49
N ASP A 215 31.57 -22.12 20.59
CA ASP A 215 33.00 -22.39 20.63
C ASP A 215 33.70 -21.49 21.68
N PRO A 216 34.13 -22.04 22.84
CA PRO A 216 34.81 -21.25 23.86
C PRO A 216 36.23 -20.84 23.45
N THR A 217 36.73 -21.36 22.32
CA THR A 217 38.06 -21.06 21.79
C THR A 217 38.04 -19.98 20.71
N TYR A 218 36.86 -19.47 20.34
CA TYR A 218 36.75 -18.40 19.36
C TYR A 218 37.55 -17.17 19.82
N PRO A 219 38.44 -16.61 18.98
CA PRO A 219 39.44 -15.63 19.44
C PRO A 219 38.86 -14.26 19.80
N VAL A 220 37.60 -14.00 19.44
CA VAL A 220 36.91 -12.72 19.61
C VAL A 220 35.48 -12.97 20.09
N PRO A 221 34.83 -11.98 20.74
CA PRO A 221 33.42 -12.09 21.08
C PRO A 221 32.56 -12.31 19.84
N VAL A 222 31.61 -13.25 19.93
CA VAL A 222 30.67 -13.59 18.87
C VAL A 222 29.27 -13.17 19.29
N PHE A 223 28.59 -12.40 18.44
CA PHE A 223 27.22 -11.96 18.67
C PHE A 223 26.32 -12.38 17.53
N LEU A 224 25.18 -12.96 17.89
CA LEU A 224 24.06 -13.17 16.98
C LEU A 224 23.13 -11.95 17.05
N VAL A 225 22.75 -11.37 15.91
CA VAL A 225 21.97 -10.13 15.86
C VAL A 225 20.78 -10.28 14.95
N ASP A 226 19.58 -10.09 15.51
CA ASP A 226 18.32 -10.05 14.76
C ASP A 226 18.08 -8.62 14.27
N ILE A 227 17.99 -8.45 12.95
CA ILE A 227 17.72 -7.15 12.33
C ILE A 227 16.28 -6.99 11.83
N ARG A 228 15.40 -7.97 12.13
CA ARG A 228 14.00 -7.97 11.71
C ARG A 228 13.17 -6.95 12.50
N PRO A 229 12.17 -6.30 11.86
CA PRO A 229 11.22 -5.44 12.55
C PRO A 229 10.50 -6.16 13.69
N ALA A 230 10.18 -5.46 14.77
CA ALA A 230 9.44 -6.01 15.91
C ALA A 230 8.15 -6.76 15.50
N ALA A 231 7.35 -6.20 14.59
CA ALA A 231 6.11 -6.83 14.13
C ALA A 231 6.33 -8.17 13.38
N GLU A 232 7.50 -8.40 12.80
CA GLU A 232 7.86 -9.69 12.19
C GLU A 232 8.19 -10.72 13.27
N ARG A 233 9.02 -10.32 14.23
CA ARG A 233 9.40 -11.14 15.39
C ARG A 233 8.19 -11.54 16.24
N ASP A 234 7.27 -10.61 16.49
CA ASP A 234 6.03 -10.86 17.24
C ASP A 234 5.15 -11.95 16.59
N ARG A 235 5.20 -12.07 15.25
CA ARG A 235 4.40 -13.06 14.51
C ARG A 235 5.10 -14.41 14.34
N GLU A 236 6.42 -14.39 14.21
CA GLU A 236 7.21 -15.54 13.74
C GLU A 236 8.11 -16.16 14.82
N GLY A 237 8.24 -15.50 15.96
CA GLY A 237 9.16 -15.89 17.02
C GLY A 237 10.55 -15.31 16.83
N GLU A 238 11.42 -15.63 17.79
CA GLU A 238 12.77 -15.06 17.91
C GLU A 238 13.80 -16.13 18.25
N ILE A 239 15.06 -15.88 17.90
CA ILE A 239 16.18 -16.64 18.43
C ILE A 239 16.55 -16.04 19.78
N HIS A 240 16.11 -16.68 20.86
CA HIS A 240 16.39 -16.22 22.22
C HIS A 240 17.91 -16.12 22.47
N GLY A 241 18.35 -15.00 23.02
CA GLY A 241 19.78 -14.69 23.22
C GLY A 241 20.44 -13.93 22.08
N SER A 242 19.75 -13.68 20.96
CA SER A 242 20.20 -12.72 19.96
C SER A 242 20.07 -11.27 20.45
N LEU A 243 20.96 -10.40 19.98
CA LEU A 243 20.83 -8.96 20.13
C LEU A 243 19.80 -8.44 19.13
N ILE A 244 18.76 -7.78 19.63
CA ILE A 244 17.75 -7.17 18.77
C ILE A 244 18.22 -5.78 18.37
N VAL A 245 18.57 -5.63 17.09
CA VAL A 245 18.99 -4.34 16.50
C VAL A 245 18.40 -4.23 15.11
N GLU A 246 17.23 -3.59 15.00
CA GLU A 246 16.56 -3.42 13.71
C GLU A 246 17.47 -2.74 12.67
N ARG A 247 17.27 -3.13 11.40
CA ARG A 247 18.11 -2.67 10.28
C ARG A 247 18.28 -1.14 10.22
N ASN A 248 17.26 -0.38 10.60
CA ASN A 248 17.21 1.08 10.52
C ASN A 248 18.16 1.82 11.48
N VAL A 249 18.70 1.16 12.51
CA VAL A 249 19.60 1.77 13.50
C VAL A 249 20.96 1.08 13.58
N LEU A 250 21.18 0.04 12.77
CA LEU A 250 22.29 -0.89 12.92
C LEU A 250 23.66 -0.20 12.93
N GLU A 251 23.92 0.68 11.96
CA GLU A 251 25.21 1.35 11.79
C GLU A 251 25.56 2.20 13.02
N TRP A 252 24.61 3.00 13.53
CA TRP A 252 24.79 3.81 14.74
C TRP A 252 24.98 2.95 16.00
N ARG A 253 24.36 1.77 16.05
CA ARG A 253 24.45 0.87 17.21
C ARG A 253 25.76 0.09 17.24
N PHE A 254 26.43 -0.09 16.10
CA PHE A 254 27.66 -0.88 16.02
C PHE A 254 28.93 -0.09 15.73
N ASP A 255 28.89 1.15 15.25
CA ASP A 255 30.10 1.98 15.10
C ASP A 255 30.74 2.26 16.48
N PRO A 256 31.98 1.79 16.75
CA PRO A 256 32.65 2.03 18.03
C PRO A 256 32.88 3.52 18.35
N ARG A 257 32.80 4.39 17.34
CA ARG A 257 32.96 5.85 17.46
C ARG A 257 31.64 6.55 17.77
N CYS A 258 30.50 5.88 17.63
CA CYS A 258 29.20 6.51 17.83
C CYS A 258 28.83 6.59 19.31
N GLU A 259 28.33 7.74 19.77
CA GLU A 259 27.95 7.95 21.18
C GLU A 259 26.77 7.08 21.62
N VAL A 260 25.85 6.77 20.70
CA VAL A 260 24.63 5.98 20.98
C VAL A 260 24.79 4.49 20.67
N ARG A 261 26.03 4.04 20.46
CA ARG A 261 26.36 2.63 20.21
C ARG A 261 25.91 1.73 21.35
N LEU A 262 25.78 0.43 21.06
CA LEU A 262 25.67 -0.57 22.11
C LEU A 262 26.95 -0.58 22.93
N THR A 263 26.84 -0.77 24.25
CA THR A 263 28.00 -0.85 25.15
C THR A 263 29.02 -1.88 24.69
N ILE A 264 28.54 -3.02 24.16
CA ILE A 264 29.36 -4.13 23.67
C ILE A 264 30.06 -3.86 22.32
N ALA A 265 29.61 -2.85 21.57
CA ALA A 265 30.18 -2.49 20.28
C ALA A 265 31.33 -1.48 20.44
N ASP A 266 32.27 -1.73 21.35
CA ASP A 266 33.40 -0.83 21.66
C ASP A 266 34.70 -1.17 20.90
N ARG A 267 34.65 -2.16 20.02
CA ARG A 267 35.79 -2.76 19.31
C ARG A 267 35.42 -3.20 17.89
N TYR A 268 36.40 -3.22 17.00
CA TYR A 268 36.19 -3.51 15.56
C TYR A 268 36.29 -4.99 15.17
N ASP A 269 36.90 -5.81 16.03
CA ASP A 269 37.24 -7.20 15.73
C ASP A 269 36.18 -8.21 16.21
N SER A 270 35.08 -7.77 16.83
CA SER A 270 33.97 -8.66 17.21
C SER A 270 33.36 -9.36 16.00
N LYS A 271 33.01 -10.64 16.14
CA LYS A 271 32.27 -11.39 15.13
C LYS A 271 30.78 -11.07 15.27
N ILE A 272 30.23 -10.33 14.30
CA ILE A 272 28.83 -9.93 14.29
C ILE A 272 28.10 -10.77 13.24
N ILE A 273 27.26 -11.70 13.67
CA ILE A 273 26.48 -12.60 12.81
C ILE A 273 25.06 -12.05 12.71
N LEU A 274 24.75 -11.40 11.59
CA LEU A 274 23.45 -10.82 11.34
C LEU A 274 22.48 -11.84 10.74
N PHE A 275 21.20 -11.76 11.09
CA PHE A 275 20.15 -12.46 10.36
C PHE A 275 18.91 -11.58 10.21
N CYS A 276 18.28 -11.67 9.04
CA CYS A 276 16.91 -11.25 8.80
C CYS A 276 16.05 -12.50 8.56
N ARG A 277 14.85 -12.36 8.01
CA ARG A 277 13.99 -13.51 7.68
C ARG A 277 14.67 -14.54 6.78
N GLU A 278 15.10 -14.12 5.60
CA GLU A 278 15.52 -15.02 4.49
C GLU A 278 17.00 -14.87 4.10
N GLY A 279 17.76 -14.02 4.79
CA GLY A 279 19.18 -13.81 4.51
C GLY A 279 19.48 -12.89 3.31
N TYR A 280 18.55 -11.99 2.96
CA TYR A 280 18.75 -10.94 1.95
C TYR A 280 19.26 -9.64 2.59
N THR A 281 18.43 -9.01 3.41
CA THR A 281 18.75 -7.75 4.11
C THR A 281 19.97 -7.86 5.01
N SER A 282 20.20 -9.02 5.63
CA SER A 282 21.36 -9.26 6.49
C SER A 282 22.69 -9.22 5.74
N SER A 283 22.74 -9.68 4.48
CA SER A 283 23.96 -9.55 3.65
C SER A 283 24.28 -8.08 3.36
N LEU A 284 23.26 -7.29 3.01
CA LEU A 284 23.43 -5.84 2.77
C LEU A 284 23.88 -5.11 4.05
N ALA A 285 23.29 -5.50 5.18
CA ALA A 285 23.62 -4.96 6.48
C ALA A 285 25.06 -5.26 6.90
N ALA A 286 25.53 -6.50 6.74
CA ALA A 286 26.90 -6.90 7.06
C ALA A 286 27.91 -6.15 6.18
N ALA A 287 27.61 -5.99 4.88
CA ALA A 287 28.43 -5.20 3.98
C ALA A 287 28.50 -3.71 4.38
N SER A 288 27.42 -3.14 4.93
CA SER A 288 27.45 -1.78 5.48
C SER A 288 28.29 -1.68 6.75
N LEU A 289 28.25 -2.70 7.63
CA LEU A 289 29.15 -2.75 8.80
C LEU A 289 30.63 -2.84 8.39
N HIS A 290 30.96 -3.49 7.26
CA HIS A 290 32.34 -3.46 6.73
C HIS A 290 32.80 -2.05 6.36
N GLU A 291 31.90 -1.17 5.89
CA GLU A 291 32.24 0.23 5.59
C GLU A 291 32.62 1.02 6.85
N LEU A 292 32.16 0.57 8.03
CA LEU A 292 32.55 1.10 9.34
C LEU A 292 33.84 0.49 9.88
N GLY A 293 34.43 -0.50 9.20
CA GLY A 293 35.62 -1.22 9.62
C GLY A 293 35.35 -2.49 10.45
N LEU A 294 34.08 -2.88 10.64
CA LEU A 294 33.69 -4.12 11.32
C LEU A 294 33.81 -5.30 10.35
N LEU A 295 35.02 -5.61 9.92
CA LEU A 295 35.31 -6.59 8.84
C LEU A 295 34.93 -8.03 9.19
N ASN A 296 34.74 -8.33 10.48
CA ASN A 296 34.28 -9.64 10.95
C ASN A 296 32.74 -9.78 10.90
N ALA A 297 32.00 -8.75 10.51
CA ALA A 297 30.56 -8.86 10.31
C ALA A 297 30.23 -9.81 9.14
N THR A 298 29.23 -10.66 9.33
CA THR A 298 28.74 -11.60 8.33
C THR A 298 27.24 -11.85 8.54
N ASP A 299 26.64 -12.72 7.74
CA ASP A 299 25.24 -13.11 7.86
C ASP A 299 24.98 -14.61 7.78
N ILE A 300 23.77 -14.99 8.19
CA ILE A 300 23.26 -16.36 8.08
C ILE A 300 22.61 -16.58 6.72
N VAL A 301 23.08 -17.60 6.00
CA VAL A 301 22.47 -18.07 4.76
C VAL A 301 21.05 -18.56 5.03
N GLY A 302 20.07 -17.93 4.36
CA GLY A 302 18.65 -18.26 4.52
C GLY A 302 17.98 -17.66 5.77
N GLY A 303 18.73 -16.88 6.58
CA GLY A 303 18.20 -16.13 7.71
C GLY A 303 17.53 -16.98 8.79
N TYR A 304 16.53 -16.40 9.44
CA TYR A 304 15.68 -17.04 10.44
C TYR A 304 14.98 -18.30 9.90
N ASP A 305 14.44 -18.25 8.68
CA ASP A 305 13.70 -19.38 8.10
C ASP A 305 14.60 -20.63 7.98
N ALA A 306 15.86 -20.45 7.57
CA ALA A 306 16.83 -21.55 7.51
C ALA A 306 17.29 -22.01 8.90
N TRP A 307 17.35 -21.12 9.89
CA TRP A 307 17.63 -21.48 11.27
C TRP A 307 16.57 -22.42 11.84
N ILE A 308 15.30 -22.08 11.63
CA ILE A 308 14.16 -22.92 12.03
C ILE A 308 14.17 -24.25 11.25
N ALA A 309 14.40 -24.21 9.94
CA ALA A 309 14.47 -25.42 9.12
C ALA A 309 15.60 -26.37 9.55
N ALA A 310 16.69 -25.84 10.12
CA ALA A 310 17.79 -26.62 10.68
C ALA A 310 17.47 -27.24 12.06
N GLY A 311 16.31 -26.93 12.66
CA GLY A 311 15.92 -27.44 13.97
C GLY A 311 16.72 -26.85 15.13
N LEU A 312 17.32 -25.68 14.93
CA LEU A 312 18.12 -25.00 15.95
C LEU A 312 17.24 -24.29 16.99
N PRO A 313 17.76 -24.03 18.21
CA PRO A 313 16.98 -23.41 19.27
C PRO A 313 16.37 -22.07 18.87
N CYS A 314 15.07 -21.94 19.09
CA CYS A 314 14.22 -20.77 18.81
C CYS A 314 13.07 -20.76 19.83
N GLN A 315 12.42 -19.61 20.03
CA GLN A 315 11.22 -19.45 20.87
C GLN A 315 9.96 -19.34 20.03
#